data_AF-A0A1E5QTA9-F1
#
_entry.id   AF-A0A1E5QTA9-F1
#
_cell.length_a   1.000
_cell.length_b   1.000
_cell.length_c   1.000
_cell.angle_alpha   90.00
_cell.angle_beta   90.00
_cell.angle_gamma   90.00
#
_symmetry.space_group_name_H-M   'P 1'
#
loop_
_entity.id
_entity.type
_entity.pdbx_description
1 polymer ?
#
loop_
_entity_poly.entity_id
_entity_poly.type
_entity_poly.pdbx_seq_one_letter_code
_entity_poly.pdbx_strand_id
1 'polypeptide(L)'
;MTKNLQCIVRLDEEEREKAIALSREMKISVSALLRSVLYQRIPRTPKKEVVKALLRMGDARNQIEELLEVIPSEHQRKLREFAEALDEVERAILICQ
;
A
#
# COMPACT_ATOMS: atom_id res chain seq x y z
N MET A 1 10.57 25.51 -10.60
CA MET A 1 9.25 26.08 -10.31
C MET A 1 8.32 24.97 -9.85
N THR A 2 8.01 24.90 -8.56
CA THR A 2 7.02 23.95 -8.03
C THR A 2 5.64 24.44 -8.44
N LYS A 3 4.96 23.76 -9.36
CA LYS A 3 3.57 24.07 -9.70
C LYS A 3 2.70 23.74 -8.49
N ASN A 4 2.15 24.74 -7.80
CA ASN A 4 1.15 24.55 -6.77
C ASN A 4 -0.15 24.08 -7.44
N LEU A 5 -0.32 22.75 -7.55
CA LEU A 5 -1.55 22.13 -8.03
C LEU A 5 -2.64 22.32 -6.97
N GLN A 6 -3.65 23.12 -7.31
CA GLN A 6 -4.88 23.24 -6.52
C GLN A 6 -5.91 22.25 -7.06
N CYS A 7 -6.44 21.40 -6.18
CA CYS A 7 -7.54 20.48 -6.48
C CYS A 7 -8.80 20.96 -5.76
N ILE A 8 -9.89 21.15 -6.52
CA ILE A 8 -11.19 21.54 -5.98
C ILE A 8 -12.11 20.32 -6.04
N VAL A 9 -12.60 19.87 -4.89
CA VAL A 9 -13.58 18.79 -4.78
C VAL A 9 -14.92 19.41 -4.42
N ARG A 10 -15.96 19.12 -5.21
CA ARG A 10 -17.34 19.49 -4.88
C ARG A 10 -17.98 18.29 -4.19
N LEU A 11 -18.52 18.53 -3.00
CA LEU A 11 -19.25 17.54 -2.22
C LEU A 11 -20.68 18.04 -2.07
N ASP A 12 -21.63 17.12 -2.08
CA ASP A 12 -22.98 17.42 -1.59
C ASP A 12 -22.99 17.54 -0.05
N GLU A 13 -24.16 17.87 0.51
CA GLU A 13 -24.29 18.14 1.95
C GLU A 13 -24.05 16.89 2.80
N GLU A 14 -24.53 15.73 2.35
CA GLU A 14 -24.34 14.45 3.04
C GLU A 14 -22.88 14.00 3.00
N GLU A 15 -22.23 14.10 1.84
CA GLU A 15 -20.82 13.80 1.64
C GLU A 15 -19.92 14.70 2.49
N ARG A 16 -20.27 15.99 2.59
CA ARG A 16 -19.56 16.97 3.42
C ARG A 16 -19.63 16.61 4.89
N GLU A 17 -20.81 16.25 5.40
CA GLU A 17 -20.99 15.85 6.80
C GLU A 17 -20.17 14.60 7.14
N LYS A 18 -20.21 13.57 6.28
CA LYS A 18 -19.40 12.36 6.43
C LYS A 18 -17.90 12.66 6.43
N ALA A 19 -17.44 13.49 5.50
CA ALA A 19 -16.03 13.88 5.43
C ALA A 19 -15.57 14.64 6.69
N ILE A 20 -16.42 15.52 7.24
CA ILE A 20 -16.14 16.22 8.50
C ILE A 20 -16.08 15.24 9.67
N ALA A 21 -17.04 14.32 9.78
CA ALA A 21 -17.08 13.32 10.85
C ALA A 21 -15.82 12.46 10.85
N LEU A 22 -15.45 11.88 9.71
CA LEU A 22 -14.22 11.11 9.56
C LEU A 22 -12.96 11.93 9.86
N SER A 23 -12.92 13.19 9.43
CA SER A 23 -11.76 14.06 9.69
C SER A 23 -11.54 14.29 11.20
N ARG A 24 -12.62 14.42 11.97
CA ARG A 24 -12.58 14.57 13.44
C ARG A 24 -12.15 13.29 14.13
N GLU A 25 -12.69 12.15 13.71
CA GLU A 25 -12.33 10.83 14.23
C GLU A 25 -10.83 10.56 14.04
N MET A 26 -10.32 10.84 12.84
CA MET A 26 -8.92 10.63 12.48
C MET A 26 -7.97 11.76 12.94
N LYS A 27 -8.51 12.84 13.52
CA LYS A 27 -7.76 14.04 13.95
C LYS A 27 -6.90 14.66 12.83
N ILE A 28 -7.41 14.66 11.61
CA ILE A 28 -6.76 15.26 10.43
C ILE A 28 -7.68 16.30 9.77
N SER A 29 -7.12 17.21 8.96
CA SER A 29 -7.97 18.14 8.20
C SER A 29 -8.75 17.40 7.10
N VAL A 30 -9.93 17.90 6.74
CA VAL A 30 -10.73 17.38 5.60
C VAL A 30 -9.89 17.37 4.31
N SER A 31 -9.03 18.37 4.11
CA SER A 31 -8.13 18.40 2.95
C SER A 31 -7.07 17.29 2.95
N ALA A 32 -6.64 16.85 4.13
CA ALA A 32 -5.68 15.74 4.28
C ALA A 32 -6.38 14.40 4.12
N LEU A 33 -7.62 14.28 4.62
CA LEU A 33 -8.48 13.12 4.39
C LEU A 33 -8.74 12.91 2.89
N LEU A 34 -9.22 13.94 2.19
CA LEU A 34 -9.50 13.88 0.76
C LEU A 34 -8.23 13.58 -0.06
N ARG A 35 -7.08 14.16 0.33
CA ARG A 35 -5.79 13.82 -0.26
C ARG A 35 -5.43 12.36 -0.02
N SER A 36 -5.60 11.84 1.20
CA SER A 36 -5.34 10.43 1.52
C SER A 36 -6.18 9.51 0.64
N VAL A 37 -7.49 9.75 0.55
CA VAL A 37 -8.40 8.93 -0.27
C VAL A 37 -8.08 9.03 -1.76
N LEU A 38 -7.80 10.24 -2.26
CA LEU A 38 -7.42 10.45 -3.66
C LEU A 38 -6.06 9.83 -3.99
N TYR A 39 -5.06 9.93 -3.12
CA TYR A 39 -3.75 9.29 -3.34
C TYR A 39 -3.79 7.78 -3.15
N GLN A 40 -4.68 7.25 -2.31
CA GLN A 40 -4.95 5.82 -2.24
C GLN A 40 -5.62 5.30 -3.52
N ARG A 41 -6.47 6.10 -4.16
CA ARG A 41 -7.21 5.73 -5.39
C ARG A 41 -6.51 6.07 -6.70
N ILE A 42 -5.58 7.03 -6.72
CA ILE A 42 -4.71 7.30 -7.86
C ILE A 42 -3.57 6.29 -7.75
N PRO A 43 -3.47 5.30 -8.66
CA PRO A 43 -2.28 4.47 -8.70
C PRO A 43 -1.12 5.41 -8.97
N ARG A 44 -0.29 5.69 -7.94
CA ARG A 44 0.99 6.34 -8.18
C ARG A 44 1.75 5.38 -9.07
N THR A 45 2.11 5.81 -10.28
CA THR A 45 3.01 5.01 -11.12
C THR A 45 4.27 4.79 -10.29
N PRO A 46 4.58 3.55 -9.88
CA PRO A 46 5.65 3.34 -8.93
C PRO A 46 6.96 3.79 -9.56
N LYS A 47 7.85 4.38 -8.75
CA LYS A 47 9.23 4.66 -9.20
C LYS A 47 9.85 3.37 -9.74
N LYS A 48 10.66 3.48 -10.80
CA LYS A 48 11.28 2.33 -11.47
C LYS A 48 12.05 1.43 -10.51
N GLU A 49 12.69 2.02 -9.50
CA GLU A 49 13.43 1.31 -8.45
C GLU A 49 12.50 0.46 -7.59
N VAL A 50 11.30 0.95 -7.30
CA VAL A 50 10.32 0.23 -6.49
C VAL A 50 9.67 -0.89 -7.29
N VAL A 51 9.33 -0.68 -8.56
CA VAL A 51 8.86 -1.78 -9.44
C VAL A 51 9.89 -2.91 -9.48
N LYS A 52 11.18 -2.57 -9.65
CA LYS A 52 12.27 -3.57 -9.65
C LYS A 52 12.39 -4.31 -8.32
N ALA A 53 12.22 -3.61 -7.19
CA ALA A 53 12.25 -4.24 -5.88
C ALA A 53 11.07 -5.21 -5.69
N LEU A 54 9.85 -4.79 -6.06
CA LEU A 54 8.65 -5.63 -5.99
C LEU A 54 8.78 -6.88 -6.86
N LEU A 55 9.27 -6.75 -8.10
CA LEU A 55 9.49 -7.90 -8.97
C LEU A 55 10.48 -8.91 -8.36
N ARG A 56 11.61 -8.43 -7.80
CA ARG A 56 12.59 -9.30 -7.13
C ARG A 56 12.03 -9.99 -5.89
N MET A 57 11.16 -9.31 -5.14
CA MET A 57 10.47 -9.91 -3.99
C MET A 57 9.49 -10.99 -4.44
N GLY A 58 8.76 -10.76 -5.53
CA GLY A 58 7.91 -11.77 -6.16
C GLY A 58 8.70 -13.00 -6.61
N ASP A 59 9.86 -12.81 -7.24
CA ASP A 59 10.76 -13.91 -7.64
C ASP A 59 11.23 -14.72 -6.42
N ALA A 60 11.60 -14.04 -5.33
CA ALA A 60 11.99 -14.71 -4.09
C ALA A 60 10.84 -15.51 -3.47
N ARG A 61 9.60 -14.99 -3.52
CA ARG A 61 8.40 -15.71 -3.06
C ARG A 61 8.18 -16.98 -3.89
N ASN A 62 8.25 -16.88 -5.21
CA ASN A 62 8.09 -18.04 -6.09
C ASN A 62 9.13 -19.13 -5.76
N GLN A 63 10.39 -18.75 -5.52
CA GLN A 63 11.43 -19.71 -5.11
C GLN A 63 11.12 -20.36 -3.74
N ILE A 64 10.56 -19.62 -2.79
CA ILE A 64 10.14 -20.17 -1.49
C ILE A 64 8.99 -21.15 -1.66
N GLU A 65 8.01 -20.83 -2.51
CA GLU A 65 6.88 -21.70 -2.82
C GLU A 65 7.37 -23.00 -3.48
N GLU A 66 8.27 -22.93 -4.46
CA GLU A 66 8.91 -24.10 -5.06
C GLU A 66 9.64 -24.96 -4.02
N LEU A 67 10.35 -24.34 -3.08
CA LEU A 67 11.04 -25.05 -2.00
C LEU A 67 10.07 -25.73 -1.04
N LEU A 68 8.91 -25.13 -0.75
CA LEU A 68 7.88 -25.70 0.10
C LEU A 68 7.27 -26.98 -0.48
N GLU A 69 7.24 -27.15 -1.80
CA GLU A 69 6.75 -28.37 -2.46
C GLU A 69 7.70 -29.57 -2.27
N VAL A 70 9.00 -29.31 -2.08
CA VAL A 70 10.03 -30.35 -2.03
C VAL A 70 10.48 -30.65 -0.59
N ILE A 71 10.37 -29.68 0.32
CA ILE A 71 10.90 -29.80 1.69
C ILE A 71 9.90 -30.51 2.62
N PRO A 72 10.36 -31.41 3.52
CA PRO A 72 9.53 -32.03 4.54
C PRO A 72 8.78 -31.00 5.42
N SER A 73 7.53 -31.32 5.76
CA SER A 73 6.62 -30.45 6.51
C SER A 73 7.20 -29.88 7.82
N GLU A 74 8.08 -30.63 8.48
CA GLU A 74 8.75 -30.26 9.72
C GLU A 74 9.66 -29.02 9.57
N HIS A 75 10.16 -28.75 8.36
CA HIS A 75 11.03 -27.61 8.06
C HIS A 75 10.31 -26.49 7.30
N GLN A 76 9.07 -26.71 6.84
CA GLN A 76 8.29 -25.73 6.10
C GLN A 76 7.90 -24.50 6.93
N ARG A 77 7.79 -24.64 8.26
CA ARG A 77 7.35 -23.55 9.14
C ARG A 77 8.15 -22.27 8.95
N LYS A 78 9.49 -22.36 8.94
CA LYS A 78 10.36 -21.18 8.77
C LYS A 78 10.25 -20.56 7.39
N LEU A 79 10.02 -21.36 6.36
CA LEU A 79 9.82 -20.86 5.00
C LEU A 79 8.49 -20.14 4.84
N ARG A 80 7.42 -20.62 5.50
CA ARG A 80 6.13 -19.92 5.55
C ARG A 80 6.24 -18.60 6.31
N GLU A 81 6.89 -18.60 7.48
CA GLU A 81 7.15 -17.37 8.25
C GLU A 81 7.94 -16.34 7.41
N PHE A 82 8.89 -16.80 6.58
CA PHE A 82 9.64 -15.92 5.70
C PHE A 82 8.81 -15.38 4.52
N ALA A 83 7.93 -16.20 3.94
CA ALA A 83 7.00 -15.76 2.88
C ALA A 83 6.02 -14.70 3.40
N GLU A 84 5.46 -14.90 4.61
CA GLU A 84 4.58 -13.92 5.26
C GLU A 84 5.29 -12.58 5.51
N ALA A 85 6.54 -12.63 5.99
CA ALA A 85 7.35 -11.43 6.19
C ALA A 85 7.63 -10.67 4.88
N LEU A 86 7.82 -11.37 3.75
CA LEU A 86 7.97 -10.75 2.44
C LEU A 86 6.71 -10.00 2.01
N ASP A 87 5.53 -10.59 2.22
CA ASP A 87 4.24 -9.95 1.92
C ASP A 87 4.00 -8.68 2.77
N GLU A 88 4.39 -8.69 4.05
CA GLU A 88 4.30 -7.50 4.91
C GLU A 88 5.19 -6.35 4.41
N VAL A 89 6.41 -6.66 4.00
CA VAL A 89 7.34 -5.67 3.43
C VAL A 89 6.82 -5.13 2.10
N GLU A 90 6.25 -5.99 1.24
CA GLU A 90 5.63 -5.57 -0.03
C GLU A 90 4.48 -4.59 0.21
N ARG A 91 3.60 -4.88 1.18
CA ARG A 91 2.51 -3.97 1.57
C ARG A 91 3.03 -2.65 2.10
N ALA A 92 4.06 -2.66 2.96
CA ALA A 92 4.66 -1.43 3.47
C ALA A 92 5.25 -0.56 2.36
N ILE A 93 5.91 -1.17 1.38
CA ILE A 93 6.46 -0.47 0.20
C ILE A 93 5.33 0.18 -0.62
N LEU A 94 4.22 -0.53 -0.84
CA LEU A 94 3.06 -0.01 -1.56
C LEU A 94 2.36 1.14 -0.82
N ILE A 95 2.34 1.13 0.52
CA ILE A 95 1.76 2.18 1.36
C ILE A 95 2.64 3.44 1.41
N CYS A 96 3.97 3.27 1.42
CA CYS A 96 4.92 4.38 1.48
C CYS A 96 5.14 5.11 0.13
N GLN A 97 4.47 4.68 -0.94
CA GLN A 97 4.54 5.28 -2.27
C GLN A 97 3.76 6.57 -2.42
#